data_AF-A0A6M0A6U6-F1
#
_entry.id   AF-A0A6M0A6U6-F1
#
_cell.length_a   1.000
_cell.length_b   1.000
_cell.length_c   1.000
_cell.angle_alpha   90.00
_cell.angle_beta   90.00
_cell.angle_gamma   90.00
#
_symmetry.space_group_name_H-M   'P 1'
#
loop_
_entity.id
_entity.type
_entity.pdbx_description
1 polymer ?
#
loop_
_entity_poly.entity_id
_entity_poly.type
_entity_poly.pdbx_seq_one_letter_code
_entity_poly.pdbx_strand_id
1 'polypeptide(L)' 'MMVDLITPAQRLSSLPPYVFARLDELKARAREQGLDLIDLGMGNPDGSAPQPVIEA' A
#
# COMPACT_ATOMS: atom_id res chain seq x y z
N MET A 1 9.81 14.51 -28.53
CA MET A 1 9.10 15.59 -27.80
C MET A 1 8.16 14.90 -26.84
N MET A 2 8.46 14.94 -25.54
CA MET A 2 7.62 14.34 -24.50
C MET A 2 6.58 15.38 -24.11
N VAL A 3 5.31 14.99 -24.11
CA VAL A 3 4.19 15.86 -23.78
C VAL A 3 4.13 16.08 -22.26
N ASP A 4 4.47 17.27 -21.80
CA ASP A 4 4.22 17.78 -20.44
C ASP A 4 2.71 18.05 -20.25
N LEU A 5 1.87 17.03 -20.35
CA LEU A 5 0.41 17.21 -20.32
C LEU A 5 -0.17 17.26 -18.90
N ILE A 6 0.59 16.92 -17.86
CA ILE A 6 0.09 16.91 -16.47
C ILE A 6 1.15 17.44 -15.52
N THR A 7 0.91 18.64 -14.98
CA THR A 7 1.69 19.19 -13.86
C THR A 7 1.01 18.81 -12.54
N PRO A 8 1.72 18.15 -11.60
CA PRO A 8 1.18 17.85 -10.28
C PRO A 8 0.84 19.13 -9.49
N ALA A 9 -0.21 19.08 -8.66
CA ALA A 9 -0.51 20.19 -7.76
C ALA A 9 0.63 20.42 -6.76
N GLN A 10 1.02 21.68 -6.51
CA GLN A 10 2.14 22.05 -5.63
C GLN A 10 2.11 21.37 -4.24
N ARG A 11 0.91 21.14 -3.70
CA ARG A 11 0.73 20.46 -2.40
C ARG A 11 1.29 19.04 -2.37
N LEU A 12 1.35 18.34 -3.50
CA LEU A 12 1.87 16.99 -3.56
C LEU A 12 3.36 16.94 -3.18
N SER A 13 4.11 18.00 -3.47
CA SER A 13 5.53 18.12 -3.10
C SER A 13 5.75 18.25 -1.58
N SER A 14 4.69 18.52 -0.81
CA SER A 14 4.74 18.62 0.65
C SER A 14 4.31 17.33 1.37
N LEU A 15 3.85 16.32 0.63
CA LEU A 15 3.46 15.05 1.22
C LEU A 15 4.71 14.31 1.71
N PRO A 16 4.73 13.85 2.98
CA PRO A 16 5.84 13.05 3.47
C PRO A 16 5.86 11.68 2.78
N PRO A 17 7.02 11.01 2.74
CA PRO A 17 7.11 9.65 2.26
C PRO A 17 6.17 8.71 3.02
N TYR A 18 5.50 7.81 2.29
CA TYR A 18 4.65 6.79 2.90
C TYR A 18 5.51 5.66 3.48
N VAL A 19 5.67 5.66 4.81
CA VAL A 19 6.59 4.74 5.52
C VAL A 19 6.26 3.27 5.26
N PHE A 20 4.97 2.92 5.16
CA PHE A 20 4.57 1.54 4.92
C PHE A 20 4.95 1.03 3.53
N ALA A 21 5.05 1.88 2.49
CA ALA A 21 5.55 1.45 1.18
C ALA A 21 6.96 0.83 1.29
N ARG A 22 7.83 1.45 2.10
CA ARG A 22 9.18 0.94 2.30
C ARG A 22 9.19 -0.37 3.10
N LEU A 23 8.29 -0.51 4.06
CA LEU A 23 8.12 -1.76 4.81
C LEU A 23 7.59 -2.88 3.90
N ASP A 24 6.68 -2.57 2.99
CA ASP A 24 6.14 -3.55 2.03
C ASP A 24 7.24 -4.09 1.10
N GLU A 25 8.14 -3.24 0.61
CA GLU A 25 9.32 -3.67 -0.16
C GLU A 25 10.26 -4.60 0.62
N LEU A 26 10.43 -4.36 1.92
CA LEU A 26 11.25 -5.21 2.79
C LEU A 26 10.57 -6.56 3.05
N LYS A 27 9.26 -6.54 3.32
CA LYS A 27 8.44 -7.74 3.51
C LYS A 27 8.39 -8.60 2.26
N ALA A 28 8.27 -7.99 1.08
CA ALA A 28 8.29 -8.70 -0.20
C ALA A 28 9.62 -9.45 -0.41
N ARG A 29 10.76 -8.77 -0.23
CA ARG A 29 12.08 -9.40 -0.32
C ARG A 29 12.29 -10.52 0.70
N ALA A 30 11.81 -10.36 1.93
CA ALA A 30 11.87 -11.41 2.95
C ALA A 30 11.07 -12.66 2.52
N ARG A 31 9.88 -12.47 1.94
CA ARG A 31 9.06 -13.57 1.41
C ARG A 31 9.74 -14.27 0.22
N GLU A 32 10.37 -13.52 -0.69
CA GLU A 32 11.14 -14.08 -1.80
C GLU A 32 12.32 -14.95 -1.34
N GLN A 33 12.89 -14.64 -0.17
CA GLN A 33 13.95 -15.44 0.47
C GLN A 33 13.41 -16.70 1.19
N GLY A 34 12.10 -16.93 1.16
CA GLY A 34 11.46 -18.07 1.82
C GLY A 34 11.32 -17.91 3.34
N LEU A 35 11.41 -16.69 3.86
CA LEU A 35 11.19 -16.44 5.29
C LEU A 35 9.70 -16.51 5.62
N ASP A 36 9.38 -17.23 6.70
CA ASP A 36 8.04 -17.18 7.30
C ASP A 36 7.84 -15.83 7.99
N LEU A 37 6.86 -15.06 7.52
CA LEU A 37 6.66 -13.66 7.88
C LEU A 37 5.25 -13.44 8.45
N ILE A 38 5.19 -13.17 9.75
CA ILE A 38 3.97 -12.75 10.45
C ILE A 38 3.89 -11.21 10.39
N ASP A 39 2.92 -10.69 9.66
CA ASP A 39 2.72 -9.24 9.47
C ASP A 39 1.63 -8.71 10.39
N LEU A 40 2.05 -8.09 11.50
CA LEU A 40 1.17 -7.38 12.44
C LEU A 40 1.19 -5.86 12.23
N GLY A 41 1.67 -5.41 11.06
CA GLY A 41 1.92 -3.99 10.79
C GLY A 41 0.68 -3.20 10.38
N MET A 42 -0.40 -3.86 9.94
CA MET A 42 -1.64 -3.23 9.51
C MET A 42 -2.85 -3.89 10.16
N GLY A 43 -3.81 -3.06 10.59
CA GLY A 43 -5.09 -3.51 11.17
C GLY A 43 -6.12 -3.90 10.11
N ASN A 44 -5.69 -4.49 9.00
CA ASN A 44 -6.59 -4.89 7.92
C ASN A 44 -7.38 -6.13 8.37
N PRO A 45 -8.71 -6.16 8.20
CA PRO A 45 -9.48 -7.37 8.43
C PRO A 45 -9.06 -8.46 7.43
N ASP A 46 -9.02 -9.70 7.91
CA ASP A 46 -8.76 -10.91 7.14
C ASP A 46 -10.04 -11.51 6.55
N GLY A 47 -11.19 -11.29 7.21
CA GLY A 47 -12.50 -11.74 6.78
C GLY A 47 -13.16 -10.89 5.68
N SER A 48 -14.15 -11.46 5.01
CA SER A 48 -15.01 -10.73 4.08
C SER A 48 -15.92 -9.74 4.82
N ALA A 49 -16.36 -8.70 4.12
CA ALA A 49 -17.44 -7.85 4.61
C ALA A 49 -18.73 -8.69 4.87
N PRO A 50 -19.62 -8.26 5.78
CA PRO A 50 -20.88 -8.96 6.04
C PRO A 50 -21.78 -9.05 4.80
N GLN A 51 -22.42 -10.20 4.57
CA GLN A 51 -23.29 -10.43 3.40
C GLN A 51 -24.39 -9.38 3.21
N PRO A 52 -25.11 -8.93 4.27
CA PRO A 52 -26.13 -7.89 4.09
C PRO A 52 -25.60 -6.56 3.55
N VAL A 53 -24.30 -6.28 3.72
CA VAL A 53 -23.64 -5.07 3.19
C VAL A 53 -23.23 -5.27 1.72
N ILE A 54 -22.93 -6.51 1.32
CA ILE A 54 -22.53 -6.86 -0.04
C ILE A 54 -23.77 -6.92 -0.97
N GLU A 55 -24.90 -7.38 -0.43
CA GLU A 55 -26.14 -7.62 -1.19
C GLU A 55 -27.05 -6.39 -1.34
N ALA A 56 -26.81 -5.32 -0.57
CA ALA A 56 -27.61 -4.08 -0.57
C ALA A 56 -27.30 -3.16 -1.76
#